data_AF-A0A956G622-F1
#
_entry.id   AF-A0A956G622-F1
#
_cell.length_a   1.000
_cell.length_b   1.000
_cell.length_c   1.000
_cell.angle_alpha   90.00
_cell.angle_beta   90.00
_cell.angle_gamma   90.00
#
_symmetry.space_group_name_H-M   'P 1'
#
loop_
_entity.id
_entity.type
_entity.pdbx_description
1 polymer ?
#
loop_
_entity_poly.entity_id
_entity_poly.type
_entity_poly.pdbx_seq_one_letter_code
_entity_poly.pdbx_strand_id
1 'polypeptide(L)'
;MRTLLAYSVIALLAACGGGPGPEDNPAEVVDTSDVRFEWRCDAARCRLRREQLLPHPECRAGERGAIGLFFERFFEVCGACAQGDTLFGSEPHYCRALRCDRDADCPQLYGELGVRRYRCRQRLCQHEDTPAPALDHDLVFKLCIAALPRERTTNDALLSPELQAIYGKLAEHCPLDGTRCDVPPGCWPYP
;
A
#
# COMPACT_ATOMS: atom_id res chain seq x y z
N MET A 1 3.03 69.79 23.15
CA MET A 1 3.32 68.78 22.11
C MET A 1 3.31 67.41 22.79
N ARG A 2 2.30 66.57 22.51
CA ARG A 2 2.16 65.22 23.08
C ARG A 2 2.60 64.22 22.01
N THR A 3 3.72 63.55 22.26
CA THR A 3 4.27 62.49 21.42
C THR A 3 3.45 61.22 21.66
N LEU A 4 2.63 60.82 20.69
CA LEU A 4 1.94 59.53 20.70
C LEU A 4 2.94 58.45 20.28
N LEU A 5 3.41 57.65 21.23
CA LEU A 5 4.10 56.39 20.97
C LEU A 5 3.07 55.39 20.43
N ALA A 6 3.08 55.19 19.10
CA ALA A 6 2.37 54.10 18.46
C ALA A 6 3.05 52.78 18.87
N TYR A 7 2.50 52.10 19.87
CA TYR A 7 2.82 50.69 20.10
C TYR A 7 2.15 49.88 19.00
N SER A 8 2.93 49.52 17.98
CA SER A 8 2.56 48.47 17.04
C SER A 8 2.44 47.16 17.81
N VAL A 9 1.21 46.82 18.20
CA VAL A 9 0.88 45.44 18.57
C VAL A 9 0.98 44.63 17.29
N ILE A 10 2.16 44.05 17.04
CA ILE A 10 2.29 42.95 16.10
C ILE A 10 1.53 41.79 16.74
N ALA A 11 0.25 41.66 16.40
CA ALA A 11 -0.48 40.44 16.61
C ALA A 11 0.23 39.37 15.77
N LEU A 12 1.13 38.63 16.41
CA LEU A 12 1.53 37.31 15.95
C LEU A 12 0.25 36.48 15.88
N LEU A 13 -0.41 36.51 14.72
CA LEU A 13 -1.29 35.44 14.31
C LEU A 13 -0.39 34.21 14.31
N ALA A 14 -0.46 33.45 15.41
CA ALA A 14 -0.08 32.06 15.42
C ALA A 14 -0.95 31.42 14.35
N ALA A 15 -0.43 31.34 13.13
CA ALA A 15 -0.96 30.45 12.13
C ALA A 15 -0.92 29.09 12.79
N CYS A 16 -2.09 28.59 13.20
CA CYS A 16 -2.28 27.19 13.53
C CYS A 16 -1.96 26.44 12.25
N GLY A 17 -0.69 26.11 12.06
CA GLY A 17 -0.18 25.32 10.94
C GLY A 17 -0.64 23.89 11.09
N GLY A 18 -1.95 23.66 10.99
CA GLY A 18 -2.56 22.35 10.78
C GLY A 18 -2.37 21.98 9.32
N GLY A 19 -1.13 21.67 8.94
CA GLY A 19 -0.88 20.91 7.72
C GLY A 19 -1.37 19.47 7.94
N PRO A 20 -1.67 18.73 6.86
CA PRO A 20 -2.11 17.36 7.01
C PRO A 20 -1.07 16.52 7.76
N GLY A 21 -1.49 15.79 8.78
CA GLY A 21 -0.65 15.07 9.72
C GLY A 21 -1.05 13.60 9.90
N PRO A 22 -0.29 12.81 10.68
CA PRO A 22 -0.60 11.41 10.99
C PRO A 22 -2.04 11.17 11.45
N GLU A 23 -2.67 12.16 12.06
CA GLU A 23 -4.07 12.17 12.51
C GLU A 23 -5.10 12.16 11.38
N ASP A 24 -4.73 12.55 10.16
CA ASP A 24 -5.62 12.55 8.98
C ASP A 24 -5.65 11.19 8.27
N ASN A 25 -4.81 10.25 8.71
CA ASN A 25 -4.83 8.88 8.18
C ASN A 25 -6.11 8.14 8.62
N PRO A 26 -6.60 7.20 7.80
CA PRO A 26 -7.74 6.38 8.18
C PRO A 26 -7.38 5.51 9.38
N ALA A 27 -8.32 5.27 10.31
CA ALA A 27 -8.10 4.38 11.44
C ALA A 27 -8.07 2.89 11.03
N GLU A 28 -8.60 2.58 9.84
CA GLU A 28 -8.66 1.23 9.28
C GLU A 28 -8.41 1.30 7.77
N VAL A 29 -7.70 0.31 7.25
CA VAL A 29 -7.51 0.11 5.81
C VAL A 29 -8.05 -1.24 5.40
N VAL A 30 -8.47 -1.38 4.15
CA VAL A 30 -9.00 -2.64 3.61
C VAL A 30 -8.20 -3.01 2.37
N ASP A 31 -7.78 -4.26 2.25
CA ASP A 31 -7.16 -4.74 1.03
C ASP A 31 -8.19 -5.24 -0.01
N THR A 32 -7.73 -5.53 -1.21
CA THR A 32 -8.58 -6.03 -2.29
C THR A 32 -9.18 -7.41 -2.03
N SER A 33 -8.65 -8.17 -1.05
CA SER A 33 -9.21 -9.43 -0.57
C SER A 33 -10.19 -9.26 0.60
N ASP A 34 -10.66 -8.03 0.86
CA ASP A 34 -11.58 -7.65 1.93
C ASP A 34 -11.05 -7.84 3.36
N VAL A 35 -9.73 -8.04 3.53
CA VAL A 35 -9.13 -8.06 4.86
C VAL A 35 -9.01 -6.64 5.38
N ARG A 36 -9.55 -6.40 6.58
CA ARG A 36 -9.52 -5.11 7.27
C ARG A 36 -8.38 -5.08 8.26
N PHE A 37 -7.61 -4.01 8.28
CA PHE A 37 -6.49 -3.81 9.19
C PHE A 37 -6.61 -2.52 9.96
N GLU A 38 -6.39 -2.59 11.27
CA GLU A 38 -6.25 -1.40 12.09
C GLU A 38 -4.95 -0.66 11.73
N TRP A 39 -5.08 0.60 11.32
CA TRP A 39 -3.99 1.46 10.89
C TRP A 39 -3.71 2.51 11.95
N ARG A 40 -2.45 2.60 12.38
CA ARG A 40 -2.02 3.59 13.38
C ARG A 40 -0.78 4.30 12.91
N CYS A 41 -0.87 5.62 12.81
CA CYS A 41 0.27 6.50 12.58
C CYS A 41 0.57 7.32 13.82
N ASP A 42 1.86 7.48 14.11
CA ASP A 42 2.38 8.50 15.01
C ASP A 42 3.27 9.47 14.23
N ALA A 43 3.87 10.43 14.93
CA ALA A 43 4.73 11.44 14.31
C ALA A 43 5.97 10.86 13.60
N ALA A 44 6.37 9.61 13.90
CA ALA A 44 7.57 8.98 13.39
C ALA A 44 7.28 7.85 12.39
N ARG A 45 6.14 7.16 12.48
CA ARG A 45 5.84 5.98 11.66
C ARG A 45 4.36 5.62 11.61
N CYS A 46 4.00 4.90 10.56
CA CYS A 46 2.73 4.18 10.46
C CYS A 46 2.93 2.67 10.58
N ARG A 47 1.97 1.98 11.21
CA ARG A 47 1.99 0.52 11.39
C ARG A 47 0.58 -0.06 11.39
N LEU A 48 0.48 -1.29 10.90
CA LEU A 48 -0.68 -2.15 11.12
C LEU A 48 -0.62 -2.77 12.52
N ARG A 49 -1.76 -2.99 13.16
CA ARG A 49 -1.79 -3.72 14.44
C ARG A 49 -1.49 -5.20 14.21
N ARG A 50 -0.56 -5.72 15.02
CA ARG A 50 0.09 -7.04 14.87
C ARG A 50 -0.83 -8.27 15.03
N GLU A 51 -2.08 -8.10 15.46
CA GLU A 51 -2.97 -9.22 15.79
C GLU A 51 -3.48 -10.01 14.56
N GLN A 52 -3.42 -9.41 13.38
CA GLN A 52 -3.87 -10.06 12.14
C GLN A 52 -2.67 -10.58 11.34
N LEU A 53 -2.18 -11.78 11.66
CA LEU A 53 -1.20 -12.43 10.80
C LEU A 53 -1.87 -12.82 9.48
N LEU A 54 -1.26 -12.41 8.37
CA LEU A 54 -1.61 -12.86 7.04
C LEU A 54 -0.90 -14.18 6.74
N PRO A 55 -1.41 -14.97 5.78
CA PRO A 55 -0.59 -16.00 5.14
C PRO A 55 0.73 -15.39 4.67
N HIS A 56 1.83 -16.10 4.94
CA HIS A 56 3.19 -15.65 4.69
C HIS A 56 4.01 -16.83 4.14
N PRO A 57 5.14 -16.57 3.46
CA PRO A 57 6.01 -17.64 2.99
C PRO A 57 6.55 -18.50 4.14
N GLU A 58 7.03 -19.70 3.82
CA GLU A 58 7.74 -20.55 4.78
C GLU A 58 9.06 -19.88 5.18
N CYS A 59 9.09 -19.34 6.40
CA CYS A 59 10.23 -18.59 6.90
C CYS A 59 11.42 -19.51 7.25
N ARG A 60 12.63 -19.03 7.01
CA ARG A 60 13.86 -19.77 7.30
C ARG A 60 14.12 -19.86 8.81
N ALA A 61 15.09 -20.69 9.19
CA ALA A 61 15.49 -20.81 10.58
C ALA A 61 15.91 -19.45 11.18
N GLY A 62 15.23 -19.03 12.24
CA GLY A 62 15.47 -17.75 12.92
C GLY A 62 14.62 -16.58 12.40
N GLU A 63 13.83 -16.79 11.35
CA GLU A 63 12.83 -15.84 10.87
C GLU A 63 11.44 -16.15 11.47
N ARG A 64 10.54 -15.17 11.43
CA ARG A 64 9.14 -15.32 11.82
C ARG A 64 8.21 -14.72 10.77
N GLY A 65 6.98 -15.20 10.71
CA GLY A 65 5.92 -14.55 9.95
C GLY A 65 5.73 -13.09 10.38
N ALA A 66 5.51 -12.22 9.40
CA ALA A 66 5.31 -10.80 9.57
C ALA A 66 4.41 -10.23 8.47
N ILE A 67 4.01 -8.98 8.67
CA ILE A 67 3.31 -8.19 7.66
C ILE A 67 4.29 -7.15 7.13
N GLY A 68 4.45 -7.12 5.81
CA GLY A 68 5.19 -6.10 5.08
C GLY A 68 4.26 -5.06 4.48
N LEU A 69 4.72 -3.82 4.49
CA LEU A 69 4.08 -2.71 3.80
C LEU A 69 4.95 -2.30 2.63
N PHE A 70 4.37 -2.26 1.44
CA PHE A 70 5.04 -1.82 0.22
C PHE A 70 4.26 -0.65 -0.35
N PHE A 71 4.98 0.37 -0.81
CA PHE A 71 4.40 1.67 -1.11
C PHE A 71 5.10 2.26 -2.34
N GLU A 72 4.98 1.58 -3.47
CA GLU A 72 5.49 2.07 -4.76
C GLU A 72 4.37 2.72 -5.57
N ARG A 73 3.84 2.04 -6.60
CA ARG A 73 2.69 2.52 -7.36
C ARG A 73 1.38 2.37 -6.59
N PHE A 74 1.21 1.25 -5.91
CA PHE A 74 0.09 0.97 -5.03
C PHE A 74 0.57 0.91 -3.58
N PHE A 75 -0.34 1.21 -2.65
CA PHE A 75 -0.15 0.85 -1.25
C PHE A 75 -0.54 -0.61 -1.07
N GLU A 76 0.39 -1.46 -0.63
CA GLU A 76 0.21 -2.90 -0.56
C GLU A 76 0.51 -3.45 0.84
N VAL A 77 -0.26 -4.46 1.22
CA VAL A 77 -0.06 -5.24 2.44
C VAL A 77 0.27 -6.68 2.05
N CYS A 78 1.43 -7.13 2.49
CA CYS A 78 1.95 -8.44 2.14
C CYS A 78 2.23 -9.30 3.37
N GLY A 79 2.00 -10.60 3.25
CA GLY A 79 2.64 -11.55 4.16
C GLY A 79 4.12 -11.70 3.82
N ALA A 80 4.98 -11.65 4.84
CA ALA A 80 6.43 -11.70 4.66
C ALA A 80 7.09 -12.48 5.80
N CYS A 81 8.39 -12.74 5.66
CA CYS A 81 9.22 -13.18 6.77
C CYS A 81 10.00 -12.01 7.37
N ALA A 82 10.33 -12.09 8.65
CA ALA A 82 11.13 -11.09 9.35
C ALA A 82 12.18 -11.73 10.25
N GLN A 83 13.36 -11.11 10.31
CA GLN A 83 14.38 -11.39 11.30
C GLN A 83 14.73 -10.09 12.02
N GLY A 84 14.41 -10.01 13.31
CA GLY A 84 14.44 -8.74 14.04
C GLY A 84 13.41 -7.74 13.49
N ASP A 85 13.89 -6.54 13.14
CA ASP A 85 13.11 -5.46 12.53
C ASP A 85 13.24 -5.41 10.99
N THR A 86 13.98 -6.36 10.41
CA THR A 86 14.17 -6.44 8.95
C THR A 86 13.18 -7.43 8.34
N LEU A 87 12.55 -7.02 7.23
CA LEU A 87 11.67 -7.86 6.43
C LEU A 87 12.48 -8.56 5.32
N PHE A 88 12.23 -9.84 5.12
CA PHE A 88 12.87 -10.70 4.14
C PHE A 88 11.79 -11.39 3.31
N GLY A 89 11.72 -11.04 2.03
CA GLY A 89 10.91 -11.72 1.03
C GLY A 89 9.40 -11.51 1.18
N SER A 90 8.79 -11.07 0.09
CA SER A 90 7.38 -11.35 -0.19
C SER A 90 7.30 -11.75 -1.65
N GLU A 91 6.58 -12.83 -1.93
CA GLU A 91 6.20 -13.15 -3.31
C GLU A 91 4.92 -12.37 -3.66
N PRO A 92 4.69 -12.02 -4.93
CA PRO A 92 3.54 -11.21 -5.32
C PRO A 92 2.18 -11.77 -4.87
N HIS A 93 2.03 -13.10 -4.78
CA HIS A 93 0.75 -13.72 -4.39
C HIS A 93 0.40 -13.55 -2.91
N TYR A 94 1.39 -13.23 -2.06
CA TYR A 94 1.17 -12.87 -0.65
C TYR A 94 0.78 -11.39 -0.46
N CYS A 95 0.81 -10.59 -1.52
CA CYS A 95 0.48 -9.17 -1.49
C CYS A 95 -0.95 -8.90 -1.95
N ARG A 96 -1.59 -7.88 -1.36
CA ARG A 96 -2.81 -7.27 -1.89
C ARG A 96 -2.69 -5.76 -1.79
N ALA A 97 -3.14 -5.06 -2.83
CA ALA A 97 -3.26 -3.62 -2.81
C ALA A 97 -4.39 -3.19 -1.86
N LEU A 98 -4.28 -1.99 -1.29
CA LEU A 98 -5.37 -1.38 -0.52
C LEU A 98 -6.48 -0.91 -1.46
N ARG A 99 -7.71 -1.32 -1.15
CA ARG A 99 -8.92 -0.83 -1.81
C ARG A 99 -9.43 0.44 -1.13
N CYS A 100 -10.11 1.26 -1.89
CA CYS A 100 -10.70 2.51 -1.42
C CYS A 100 -12.01 2.79 -2.15
N ASP A 101 -12.86 3.60 -1.52
CA ASP A 101 -14.03 4.19 -2.19
C ASP A 101 -13.85 5.71 -2.35
N ARG A 102 -12.97 6.33 -1.56
CA ARG A 102 -12.59 7.75 -1.62
C ARG A 102 -11.15 7.98 -1.15
N ASP A 103 -10.58 9.15 -1.45
CA ASP A 103 -9.19 9.50 -1.11
C ASP A 103 -8.85 9.36 0.38
N ALA A 104 -9.80 9.68 1.26
CA ALA A 104 -9.60 9.62 2.71
C ALA A 104 -9.42 8.18 3.24
N ASP A 105 -9.73 7.17 2.43
CA ASP A 105 -9.51 5.77 2.79
C ASP A 105 -8.05 5.34 2.52
N CYS A 106 -7.26 6.20 1.84
CA CYS A 106 -5.88 5.90 1.47
C CYS A 106 -4.86 6.45 2.46
N PRO A 107 -3.97 5.59 2.98
CA PRO A 107 -2.91 6.04 3.87
C PRO A 107 -1.95 7.02 3.21
N GLN A 108 -1.55 8.03 3.98
CA GLN A 108 -0.50 8.96 3.68
C GLN A 108 0.73 8.58 4.51
N LEU A 109 1.91 8.53 3.88
CA LEU A 109 3.16 8.23 4.56
C LEU A 109 3.93 9.52 4.80
N TYR A 110 4.23 9.77 6.07
CA TYR A 110 5.06 10.87 6.52
C TYR A 110 6.45 10.32 6.85
N GLY A 111 7.48 10.81 6.17
CA GLY A 111 8.85 10.38 6.41
C GLY A 111 9.85 11.52 6.22
N GLU A 112 11.11 11.24 6.54
CA GLU A 112 12.21 12.22 6.45
C GLU A 112 12.38 12.80 5.04
N LEU A 113 12.03 12.02 4.01
CA LEU A 113 12.11 12.41 2.60
C LEU A 113 10.85 13.10 2.06
N GLY A 114 9.88 13.41 2.91
CA GLY A 114 8.64 14.10 2.56
C GLY A 114 7.38 13.24 2.73
N VAL A 115 6.26 13.75 2.22
CA VAL A 115 4.95 13.09 2.27
C VAL A 115 4.72 12.31 0.98
N ARG A 116 4.64 10.98 1.07
CA ARG A 116 4.17 10.15 -0.05
C ARG A 116 2.66 10.07 0.02
N ARG A 117 2.03 10.60 -1.02
CA ARG A 117 0.58 10.77 -1.05
C ARG A 117 -0.09 9.72 -1.90
N TYR A 118 -1.20 9.20 -1.39
CA TYR A 118 -2.02 8.21 -2.09
C TYR A 118 -3.43 8.73 -2.27
N ARG A 119 -3.99 8.48 -3.45
CA ARG A 119 -5.35 8.86 -3.86
C ARG A 119 -6.14 7.64 -4.27
N CYS A 120 -7.45 7.73 -4.11
CA CYS A 120 -8.33 6.68 -4.57
C CYS A 120 -8.54 6.80 -6.07
N ARG A 121 -7.94 5.88 -6.82
CA ARG A 121 -8.07 5.82 -8.27
C ARG A 121 -8.40 4.39 -8.67
N GLN A 122 -9.48 4.22 -9.42
CA GLN A 122 -9.96 2.89 -9.82
C GLN A 122 -10.13 1.96 -8.61
N ARG A 123 -10.64 2.51 -7.51
CA ARG A 123 -10.85 1.83 -6.23
C ARG A 123 -9.59 1.24 -5.57
N LEU A 124 -8.41 1.72 -5.95
CA LEU A 124 -7.13 1.39 -5.33
C LEU A 124 -6.44 2.63 -4.80
N CYS A 125 -5.70 2.48 -3.71
CA CYS A 125 -4.82 3.52 -3.22
C CYS A 125 -3.55 3.58 -4.08
N GLN A 126 -3.53 4.55 -4.99
CA GLN A 126 -2.43 4.77 -5.93
C GLN A 126 -1.63 6.00 -5.55
N HIS A 127 -0.31 5.93 -5.71
CA HIS A 127 0.58 7.06 -5.44
C HIS A 127 0.26 8.25 -6.35
N GLU A 128 0.37 9.47 -5.85
CA GLU A 128 0.05 10.71 -6.59
C GLU A 128 1.04 11.06 -7.72
N ASP A 129 2.19 10.38 -7.79
CA ASP A 129 3.23 10.67 -8.79
C ASP A 129 2.67 10.72 -10.22
N THR A 130 3.20 11.68 -10.99
CA THR A 130 2.83 11.90 -12.39
C THR A 130 4.10 11.98 -13.25
N PRO A 131 4.24 11.16 -14.31
CA PRO A 131 3.37 10.02 -14.64
C PRO A 131 3.52 8.88 -13.61
N ALA A 132 2.45 8.12 -13.41
CA ALA A 132 2.55 6.89 -12.62
C ALA A 132 3.57 5.93 -13.28
N PRO A 133 4.41 5.22 -12.50
CA PRO A 133 5.31 4.19 -13.05
C PRO A 133 4.55 3.21 -13.93
N ALA A 134 5.12 2.67 -14.99
CA ALA A 134 4.45 1.67 -15.83
C ALA A 134 3.99 0.46 -15.00
N LEU A 135 2.92 -0.23 -15.44
CA LEU A 135 2.57 -1.51 -14.82
C LEU A 135 3.58 -2.55 -15.33
N ASP A 136 4.30 -3.17 -14.42
CA ASP A 136 5.12 -4.34 -14.72
C ASP A 136 4.32 -5.63 -14.51
N HIS A 137 4.97 -6.76 -14.73
CA HIS A 137 4.38 -8.08 -14.57
C HIS A 137 3.80 -8.31 -13.17
N ASP A 138 4.52 -7.91 -12.11
CA ASP A 138 4.11 -8.16 -10.73
C ASP A 138 2.91 -7.31 -10.33
N LEU A 139 2.87 -6.05 -10.76
CA LEU A 139 1.72 -5.17 -10.52
C LEU A 139 0.47 -5.69 -11.23
N VAL A 140 0.56 -6.16 -12.48
CA VAL A 140 -0.59 -6.74 -13.18
C VAL A 140 -1.01 -8.07 -12.56
N PHE A 141 -0.07 -8.94 -12.16
CA PHE A 141 -0.39 -10.16 -11.41
C PHE A 141 -1.21 -9.84 -10.15
N LYS A 142 -0.78 -8.84 -9.37
CA LYS A 142 -1.49 -8.40 -8.15
C LYS A 142 -2.90 -7.88 -8.43
N LEU A 143 -3.10 -7.17 -9.56
CA LEU A 143 -4.43 -6.74 -10.00
C LEU A 143 -5.33 -7.94 -10.37
N CYS A 144 -4.76 -8.99 -10.95
CA CYS A 144 -5.51 -10.19 -11.34
C CYS A 144 -5.88 -11.09 -10.16
N ILE A 145 -5.06 -11.14 -9.11
CA ILE A 145 -5.38 -11.90 -7.88
C ILE A 145 -6.17 -11.08 -6.86
N ALA A 146 -6.52 -9.83 -7.18
CA ALA A 146 -7.04 -8.85 -6.22
C ALA A 146 -8.24 -9.40 -5.42
N ALA A 147 -9.20 -10.02 -6.10
CA ALA A 147 -10.39 -10.60 -5.50
C ALA A 147 -10.27 -12.10 -5.14
N LEU A 148 -9.11 -12.73 -5.40
CA LEU A 148 -8.89 -14.12 -5.06
C LEU A 148 -8.55 -14.29 -3.57
N PRO A 149 -9.02 -15.37 -2.93
CA PRO A 149 -8.58 -15.75 -1.60
C PRO A 149 -7.05 -15.76 -1.48
N ARG A 150 -6.54 -15.42 -0.30
CA ARG A 150 -5.10 -15.50 -0.03
C ARG A 150 -4.71 -16.96 0.16
N GLU A 151 -3.71 -17.41 -0.59
CA GLU A 151 -3.14 -18.74 -0.43
C GLU A 151 -2.47 -18.88 0.93
N ARG A 152 -2.63 -20.04 1.58
CA ARG A 152 -2.11 -20.27 2.93
C ARG A 152 -0.63 -20.58 2.93
N THR A 153 -0.15 -21.24 1.87
CA THR A 153 1.23 -21.69 1.72
C THR A 153 1.72 -21.47 0.29
N THR A 154 3.04 -21.55 0.09
CA THR A 154 3.62 -21.47 -1.26
C THR A 154 3.20 -22.67 -2.11
N ASN A 155 3.04 -23.85 -1.50
CA ASN A 155 2.56 -25.03 -2.22
C ASN A 155 1.11 -24.87 -2.70
N ASP A 156 0.24 -24.25 -1.90
CA ASP A 156 -1.14 -23.96 -2.33
C ASP A 156 -1.14 -23.03 -3.56
N ALA A 157 -0.27 -22.01 -3.54
CA ALA A 157 -0.13 -21.11 -4.66
C ALA A 157 0.41 -21.80 -5.93
N LEU A 158 1.43 -22.65 -5.79
CA LEU A 158 1.99 -23.40 -6.93
C LEU A 158 0.97 -24.34 -7.57
N LEU A 159 0.09 -24.93 -6.77
CA LEU A 159 -0.90 -25.90 -7.22
C LEU A 159 -2.25 -25.28 -7.60
N SER A 160 -2.46 -23.97 -7.37
CA SER A 160 -3.71 -23.28 -7.66
C SER A 160 -3.97 -23.19 -9.17
N PRO A 161 -5.04 -23.83 -9.70
CA PRO A 161 -5.42 -23.67 -11.09
C PRO A 161 -5.75 -22.22 -11.46
N GLU A 162 -6.29 -21.44 -10.54
CA GLU A 162 -6.62 -20.03 -10.72
C GLU A 162 -5.36 -19.18 -10.92
N LEU A 163 -4.33 -19.37 -10.08
CA LEU A 163 -3.07 -18.66 -10.25
C LEU A 163 -2.35 -19.08 -11.54
N GLN A 164 -2.38 -20.37 -11.89
CA GLN A 164 -1.83 -20.85 -13.16
C GLN A 164 -2.55 -20.21 -14.37
N ALA A 165 -3.87 -20.06 -14.31
CA ALA A 165 -4.63 -19.38 -15.35
C ALA A 165 -4.27 -17.89 -15.46
N ILE A 166 -3.99 -17.22 -14.33
CA ILE A 166 -3.51 -15.83 -14.32
C ILE A 166 -2.13 -15.71 -14.98
N TYR A 167 -1.19 -16.59 -14.66
CA TYR A 167 0.12 -16.59 -15.33
C TYR A 167 -0.02 -16.78 -16.86
N GLY A 168 -0.94 -17.62 -17.30
CA GLY A 168 -1.28 -17.77 -18.72
C GLY A 168 -1.73 -16.45 -19.36
N LYS A 169 -2.63 -15.71 -18.71
CA LYS A 169 -3.08 -14.39 -19.19
C LYS A 169 -1.94 -13.37 -19.21
N LEU A 170 -1.06 -13.37 -18.21
CA LEU A 170 0.07 -12.43 -18.15
C LEU A 170 1.03 -12.64 -19.31
N ALA A 171 1.29 -13.88 -19.72
CA ALA A 171 2.15 -14.16 -20.86
C ALA A 171 1.63 -13.56 -22.19
N GLU A 172 0.33 -13.32 -22.30
CA GLU A 172 -0.31 -12.70 -23.48
C GLU A 172 -0.33 -11.16 -23.41
N HIS A 173 -0.31 -10.60 -22.20
CA HIS A 173 -0.54 -9.17 -21.93
C HIS A 173 0.71 -8.41 -21.42
N CYS A 174 1.78 -9.13 -21.11
CA CYS A 174 3.08 -8.59 -20.76
C CYS A 174 4.10 -8.90 -21.87
N PRO A 175 4.83 -7.89 -22.40
CA PRO A 175 5.95 -8.14 -23.28
C PRO A 175 7.04 -8.96 -22.57
N LEU A 176 7.88 -9.65 -23.33
CA LEU A 176 8.93 -10.53 -22.79
C LEU A 176 9.95 -9.81 -21.90
N ASP A 177 10.09 -8.49 -22.04
CA ASP A 177 10.95 -7.67 -21.18
C ASP A 177 10.30 -7.32 -19.82
N GLY A 178 8.99 -7.60 -19.66
CA GLY A 178 8.23 -7.40 -18.42
C GLY A 178 8.03 -5.95 -17.98
N THR A 179 8.48 -4.97 -18.78
CA THR A 179 8.58 -3.57 -18.34
C THR A 179 7.31 -2.74 -18.53
N ARG A 180 6.36 -3.22 -19.35
CA ARG A 180 5.10 -2.53 -19.62
C ARG A 180 4.01 -3.51 -20.01
N CYS A 181 3.18 -3.87 -19.04
CA CYS A 181 2.04 -4.75 -19.23
C CYS A 181 0.72 -3.97 -19.37
N ASP A 182 -0.21 -4.55 -20.12
CA ASP A 182 -1.62 -4.16 -20.09
C ASP A 182 -2.37 -5.02 -19.07
N VAL A 183 -3.46 -4.49 -18.49
CA VAL A 183 -4.29 -5.23 -17.54
C VAL A 183 -5.24 -6.15 -18.32
N PRO A 184 -5.18 -7.49 -18.15
CA PRO A 184 -6.09 -8.41 -18.81
C PRO A 184 -7.56 -8.20 -18.38
N PRO A 185 -8.54 -8.51 -19.25
CA PRO A 185 -9.94 -8.56 -18.85
C PRO A 185 -10.19 -9.50 -17.66
N GLY A 186 -11.05 -9.07 -16.73
CA GLY A 186 -11.37 -9.80 -15.50
C GLY A 186 -10.35 -9.62 -14.37
N CYS A 187 -9.31 -8.80 -14.57
CA CYS A 187 -8.43 -8.33 -13.51
C CYS A 187 -8.89 -6.95 -13.02
N TRP A 188 -8.66 -6.64 -11.74
CA TRP A 188 -9.06 -5.36 -11.16
C TRP A 188 -8.49 -4.17 -11.97
N PRO A 189 -9.25 -3.07 -12.20
CA PRO A 189 -10.58 -2.76 -11.67
C PRO A 189 -11.75 -3.26 -12.53
N TYR A 190 -11.49 -4.14 -13.50
CA TYR A 190 -12.50 -4.71 -14.38
C TYR A 190 -13.05 -6.01 -13.75
N PRO A 191 -14.16 -5.96 -12.99
CA PRO A 191 -14.82 -7.18 -12.53
C PRO A 191 -15.34 -8.02 -13.70
#